data_AF-A0AA51REW7-F1
#
_entry.id   AF-A0AA51REW7-F1
#
_cell.length_a   1.000
_cell.length_b   1.000
_cell.length_c   1.000
_cell.angle_alpha   90.00
_cell.angle_beta   90.00
_cell.angle_gamma   90.00
#
_symmetry.space_group_name_H-M   'P 1'
#
loop_
_entity.id
_entity.type
_entity.pdbx_description
1 polymer ?
#
loop_
_entity_poly.entity_id
_entity_poly.type
_entity_poly.pdbx_seq_one_letter_code
_entity_poly.pdbx_strand_id
1 'polypeptide(L)'
;MNNHNLLEVIQGKWKCFKASNQITEKPLNADFSLLISENLISRMGEGNEFWPRICNFELVGSIKDGYFYREDGCFMQVKPSSNEGLVIELSHKNSLGKLNTYIFQFEKELE
;
A
#
# COMPACT_ATOMS: atom_id res chain seq x y z
N MET A 1 -11.21 -10.66 -22.77
CA MET A 1 -10.36 -9.94 -21.81
C MET A 1 -10.55 -10.61 -20.47
N ASN A 2 -9.58 -11.43 -20.05
CA ASN A 2 -9.68 -12.17 -18.80
C ASN A 2 -9.60 -11.15 -17.64
N ASN A 3 -10.69 -11.04 -16.90
CA ASN A 3 -10.71 -10.37 -15.59
C ASN A 3 -9.86 -11.23 -14.65
N HIS A 4 -8.53 -11.07 -14.71
CA HIS A 4 -7.68 -11.56 -13.63
C HIS A 4 -8.04 -10.78 -12.38
N ASN A 5 -8.39 -11.50 -11.33
CA ASN A 5 -8.66 -10.94 -10.02
C ASN A 5 -7.35 -10.29 -9.54
N LEU A 6 -7.28 -8.95 -9.43
CA LEU A 6 -6.11 -8.25 -8.89
C LEU A 6 -5.64 -8.86 -7.57
N LEU A 7 -6.53 -9.42 -6.73
CA LEU A 7 -6.12 -10.14 -5.52
C LEU A 7 -5.18 -11.31 -5.83
N GLU A 8 -5.41 -12.08 -6.90
CA GLU A 8 -4.50 -13.17 -7.31
C GLU A 8 -3.14 -12.62 -7.76
N VAL A 9 -3.11 -11.43 -8.37
CA VAL A 9 -1.89 -10.78 -8.87
C VAL A 9 -1.05 -10.20 -7.73
N ILE A 10 -1.70 -9.53 -6.77
CA ILE A 10 -1.01 -8.83 -5.68
C ILE A 10 -0.73 -9.73 -4.47
N GLN A 11 -1.22 -10.97 -4.46
CA GLN A 11 -0.90 -11.90 -3.39
C GLN A 11 0.60 -12.21 -3.34
N GLY A 12 1.13 -12.22 -2.12
CA GLY A 12 2.53 -12.55 -1.84
C GLY A 12 3.21 -11.58 -0.88
N LYS A 13 4.53 -11.73 -0.79
CA LYS A 13 5.39 -10.89 0.02
C LYS A 13 6.02 -9.81 -0.85
N TRP A 14 5.97 -8.58 -0.36
CA TRP A 14 6.37 -7.39 -1.11
C TRP A 14 7.34 -6.57 -0.29
N LYS A 15 8.49 -6.23 -0.84
CA LYS A 15 9.49 -5.39 -0.18
C LYS A 15 9.33 -3.95 -0.64
N CYS A 16 9.18 -3.01 0.28
CA CYS A 16 9.20 -1.60 -0.08
C CYS A 16 10.63 -1.19 -0.40
N PHE A 17 10.85 -0.58 -1.56
CA PHE A 17 12.17 -0.05 -1.94
C PHE A 17 12.18 1.48 -2.07
N LYS A 18 10.99 2.11 -2.09
CA LYS A 18 10.86 3.56 -2.19
C LYS A 18 9.57 4.03 -1.54
N ALA A 19 9.67 5.08 -0.72
CA ALA A 19 8.54 5.84 -0.22
C ALA A 19 8.74 7.34 -0.47
N SER A 20 7.66 8.05 -0.77
CA SER A 20 7.63 9.50 -0.92
C SER A 20 6.31 10.08 -0.39
N ASN A 21 6.32 11.34 0.04
CA ASN A 21 5.09 12.07 0.33
C ASN A 21 4.83 13.11 -0.79
N GLN A 22 3.59 13.56 -0.94
CA GLN A 22 3.18 14.53 -1.97
C GLN A 22 3.91 15.89 -1.90
N ILE A 23 4.65 16.17 -0.82
CA ILE A 23 5.32 17.43 -0.51
C ILE A 23 6.85 17.30 -0.64
N THR A 24 7.42 16.09 -0.54
CA THR A 24 8.86 15.82 -0.56
C THR A 24 9.16 14.62 -1.43
N GLU A 25 9.88 14.87 -2.53
CA GLU A 25 10.45 13.85 -3.42
C GLU A 25 11.65 13.09 -2.81
N LYS A 26 11.96 13.31 -1.53
CA LYS A 26 13.06 12.61 -0.88
C LYS A 26 12.72 11.12 -0.82
N PRO A 27 13.53 10.23 -1.42
CA PRO A 27 13.39 8.81 -1.21
C PRO A 27 13.66 8.52 0.26
N LEU A 28 12.71 7.88 0.91
CA LEU A 28 12.81 7.52 2.32
C LEU A 28 13.20 6.05 2.41
N ASN A 29 14.15 5.73 3.29
CA ASN A 29 14.46 4.34 3.62
C ASN A 29 13.20 3.70 4.21
N ALA A 30 12.58 2.83 3.42
CA ALA A 30 11.37 2.14 3.76
C ALA A 30 11.67 0.64 3.78
N ASP A 31 12.58 0.20 4.65
CA ASP A 31 12.95 -1.22 4.74
C ASP A 31 11.89 -1.99 5.54
N PHE A 32 10.72 -2.15 4.93
CA PHE A 32 9.62 -2.95 5.47
C PHE A 32 9.00 -3.79 4.36
N SER A 33 8.42 -4.91 4.75
CA SER A 33 7.72 -5.79 3.82
C SER A 33 6.23 -5.83 4.13
N LEU A 34 5.41 -6.06 3.11
CA LEU A 34 4.00 -6.36 3.23
C LEU A 34 3.76 -7.83 2.88
N LEU A 35 2.83 -8.46 3.60
CA LEU A 35 2.21 -9.71 3.21
C LEU A 35 0.76 -9.37 2.81
N ILE A 36 0.43 -9.58 1.54
CA ILE A 36 -0.91 -9.37 1.02
C ILE A 36 -1.55 -10.74 0.77
N SER A 37 -2.67 -11.00 1.45
CA SER A 37 -3.56 -12.15 1.22
C SER A 37 -4.93 -11.68 0.70
N GLU A 38 -5.85 -12.60 0.41
CA GLU A 38 -7.16 -12.32 -0.18
C GLU A 38 -7.95 -11.19 0.48
N ASN A 39 -7.81 -11.02 1.79
CA ASN A 39 -8.60 -10.07 2.59
C ASN A 39 -7.76 -9.27 3.58
N LEU A 40 -6.44 -9.38 3.55
CA LEU A 40 -5.59 -8.76 4.56
C LEU A 40 -4.28 -8.25 3.95
N ILE A 41 -3.89 -7.04 4.36
CA ILE A 41 -2.58 -6.47 4.12
C ILE A 41 -1.89 -6.36 5.47
N SER A 42 -0.95 -7.25 5.75
CA SER A 42 -0.14 -7.25 6.97
C SER A 42 1.22 -6.65 6.69
N ARG A 43 1.80 -5.98 7.68
CA ARG A 43 3.11 -5.34 7.60
C ARG A 43 4.12 -6.05 8.49
N MET A 44 5.33 -6.22 7.99
CA MET A 44 6.50 -6.74 8.71
C MET A 44 7.65 -5.72 8.69
N GLY A 45 8.42 -5.63 9.78
CA GLY A 45 9.58 -4.74 9.91
C GLY A 45 9.32 -3.48 10.77
N GLU A 46 10.39 -2.71 11.03
CA GLU A 46 10.33 -1.52 11.87
C GLU A 46 9.53 -0.38 11.21
N GLY A 47 8.78 0.36 12.03
CA GLY A 47 7.88 1.45 11.64
C GLY A 47 8.49 2.47 10.66
N ASN A 48 7.89 2.64 9.48
CA ASN A 48 8.10 3.79 8.63
C ASN A 48 7.16 4.88 9.15
N GLU A 49 7.68 6.08 9.39
CA GLU A 49 6.92 7.23 9.89
C GLU A 49 5.73 7.63 9.01
N PHE A 50 5.74 7.24 7.73
CA PHE A 50 4.67 7.49 6.75
C PHE A 50 3.63 6.37 6.66
N TRP A 51 3.89 5.21 7.28
CA TRP A 51 2.96 4.07 7.25
C TRP A 51 2.30 3.87 8.63
N PRO A 52 0.96 3.75 8.71
CA PRO A 52 0.23 3.62 9.97
C PRO A 52 0.65 2.36 10.73
N ARG A 53 0.83 2.47 12.06
CA ARG A 53 1.35 1.39 12.91
C ARG A 53 0.46 0.14 12.99
N ILE A 54 -0.84 0.27 12.73
CA ILE A 54 -1.82 -0.82 12.78
C ILE A 54 -2.68 -0.72 11.52
N CYS A 55 -2.65 -1.75 10.69
CA CYS A 55 -3.29 -1.73 9.38
C CYS A 55 -4.13 -2.99 9.16
N ASN A 56 -5.34 -3.01 9.74
CA ASN A 56 -6.42 -3.82 9.20
C ASN A 56 -7.20 -2.91 8.24
N PHE A 57 -7.25 -3.29 6.97
CA PHE A 57 -7.84 -2.51 5.89
C PHE A 57 -8.92 -3.37 5.23
N GLU A 58 -10.13 -2.83 5.07
CA GLU A 58 -11.24 -3.53 4.41
C GLU A 58 -11.31 -3.16 2.93
N LEU A 59 -11.56 -4.14 2.07
CA LEU A 59 -11.68 -3.96 0.63
C LEU A 59 -12.99 -3.22 0.29
N VAL A 60 -12.88 -2.12 -0.47
CA VAL A 60 -14.03 -1.33 -0.93
C VAL A 60 -14.08 -1.37 -2.47
N GLY A 61 -14.90 -2.27 -3.03
CA GLY A 61 -15.27 -2.26 -4.45
C GLY A 61 -14.58 -3.29 -5.36
N SER A 62 -14.79 -3.15 -6.68
CA SER A 62 -14.32 -4.11 -7.69
C SER A 62 -12.87 -3.91 -8.11
N ILE A 63 -12.21 -5.04 -8.35
CA ILE A 63 -10.80 -5.33 -8.11
C ILE A 63 -9.91 -4.96 -9.32
N LYS A 64 -10.02 -3.73 -9.85
CA LYS A 64 -9.06 -3.23 -10.85
C LYS A 64 -7.89 -2.46 -10.23
N ASP A 65 -8.12 -1.70 -9.15
CA ASP A 65 -7.10 -0.89 -8.47
C ASP A 65 -7.13 -1.01 -6.92
N GLY A 66 -7.71 -2.09 -6.38
CA GLY A 66 -7.64 -2.46 -4.96
C GLY A 66 -7.77 -1.29 -3.99
N TYR A 67 -8.98 -0.79 -3.78
CA TYR A 67 -9.22 0.28 -2.81
C TYR A 67 -9.52 -0.31 -1.44
N PHE A 68 -8.92 0.28 -0.42
CA PHE A 68 -9.12 -0.11 0.96
C PHE A 68 -9.35 1.10 1.86
N TYR A 69 -10.11 0.88 2.93
CA TYR A 69 -10.50 1.92 3.86
C TYR A 69 -10.28 1.50 5.32
N ARG A 70 -10.03 2.49 6.18
CA ARG A 70 -10.05 2.40 7.64
C ARG A 70 -10.98 3.47 8.21
N GLU A 71 -11.71 3.13 9.25
CA GLU A 71 -12.70 4.01 9.91
C GLU A 71 -12.13 5.36 10.39
N ASP A 72 -10.82 5.45 10.61
CA ASP A 72 -10.13 6.70 10.96
C ASP A 72 -10.00 7.69 9.78
N GLY A 73 -10.60 7.38 8.62
CA GLY A 73 -10.57 8.22 7.44
C GLY A 73 -9.32 8.01 6.58
N CYS A 74 -8.53 6.97 6.85
CA CYS A 74 -7.42 6.57 6.02
C CYS A 74 -7.90 5.75 4.82
N PHE A 75 -7.39 6.10 3.64
CA PHE A 75 -7.73 5.48 2.37
C PHE A 75 -6.46 4.98 1.69
N MET A 76 -6.53 3.79 1.12
CA MET A 76 -5.41 3.15 0.43
C MET A 76 -5.84 2.68 -0.95
N GLN A 77 -5.03 2.95 -1.96
CA GLN A 77 -5.21 2.42 -3.31
C GLN A 77 -4.01 1.56 -3.68
N VAL A 78 -4.27 0.34 -4.17
CA VAL A 78 -3.25 -0.65 -4.51
C VAL A 78 -3.25 -0.89 -6.01
N LYS A 79 -2.22 -0.40 -6.69
CA LYS A 79 -2.07 -0.44 -8.14
C LYS A 79 -0.95 -1.42 -8.52
N PRO A 80 -1.21 -2.49 -9.29
CA PRO A 80 -0.14 -3.29 -9.85
C PRO A 80 0.56 -2.44 -10.93
N SER A 81 1.87 -2.29 -10.84
CA SER A 81 2.66 -1.60 -11.88
C SER A 81 3.26 -2.58 -12.88
N SER A 82 3.48 -3.84 -12.47
CA SER A 82 3.87 -4.97 -13.30
C SER A 82 3.53 -6.28 -12.57
N ASN A 83 3.90 -7.45 -13.12
CA ASN A 83 3.75 -8.74 -12.42
C ASN A 83 4.55 -8.82 -11.11
N GLU A 84 5.61 -8.02 -11.00
CA GLU A 84 6.55 -8.01 -9.86
C GLU A 84 6.59 -6.64 -9.16
N GLY A 85 5.75 -5.70 -9.59
CA GLY A 85 5.74 -4.32 -9.13
C GLY A 85 4.38 -3.92 -8.58
N LEU A 86 4.39 -3.28 -7.41
CA LEU A 86 3.20 -2.80 -6.72
C LEU A 86 3.39 -1.35 -6.27
N VAL A 87 2.40 -0.50 -6.51
CA VAL A 87 2.35 0.87 -6.02
C VAL A 87 1.17 1.00 -5.06
N ILE A 88 1.44 1.51 -3.86
CA ILE A 88 0.40 1.82 -2.87
C ILE A 88 0.36 3.31 -2.64
N GLU A 89 -0.81 3.91 -2.85
CA GLU A 89 -1.11 5.28 -2.49
C GLU A 89 -1.91 5.30 -1.19
N LEU A 90 -1.36 5.91 -0.15
CA LEU A 90 -1.97 6.02 1.16
C LEU A 90 -2.33 7.47 1.46
N SER A 91 -3.61 7.74 1.63
CA SER A 91 -4.17 9.06 1.88
C SER A 91 -4.77 9.12 3.28
N HIS A 92 -4.46 10.16 4.05
CA HIS A 92 -5.08 10.39 5.37
C HIS A 92 -5.08 11.88 5.73
N LYS A 93 -6.01 12.31 6.59
CA LYS A 93 -6.01 13.68 7.12
C LYS A 93 -5.11 13.77 8.34
N ASN A 94 -4.24 14.78 8.37
CA ASN A 94 -3.48 15.09 9.57
C ASN A 94 -4.36 15.82 10.62
N SER A 95 -3.78 16.09 11.79
CA SER A 95 -4.44 16.81 12.89
C SER A 95 -4.91 18.23 12.53
N LEU A 96 -4.40 18.80 11.44
CA LEU A 96 -4.80 20.12 10.91
C LEU A 96 -5.90 20.02 9.83
N GLY A 97 -6.44 18.81 9.58
CA GLY A 97 -7.45 18.56 8.57
C GLY A 97 -6.94 18.57 7.12
N LYS A 98 -5.62 18.69 6.90
CA LYS A 98 -5.01 18.64 5.56
C LYS A 98 -4.85 17.19 5.11
N LEU A 99 -5.20 16.92 3.85
CA LEU A 99 -4.96 15.62 3.23
C LEU A 99 -3.47 15.45 2.95
N ASN A 100 -2.89 14.38 3.47
CA ASN A 100 -1.54 13.93 3.17
C ASN A 100 -1.63 12.64 2.36
N THR A 101 -0.88 12.59 1.25
CA THR A 101 -0.75 11.40 0.42
C THR A 101 0.69 10.90 0.43
N TYR A 102 0.86 9.61 0.67
CA TYR A 102 2.13 8.90 0.60
C TYR A 102 2.07 7.87 -0.53
N ILE A 103 3.18 7.72 -1.23
CA ILE A 103 3.33 6.77 -2.33
C ILE A 103 4.43 5.81 -1.95
N PHE A 104 4.12 4.52 -1.97
CA PHE A 104 5.03 3.43 -1.68
C PHE A 104 5.19 2.57 -2.92
N GLN A 105 6.43 2.24 -3.28
CA GLN A 105 6.75 1.33 -4.36
C GLN A 105 7.34 0.07 -3.77
N PHE A 106 6.82 -1.06 -4.23
CA PHE A 106 7.22 -2.38 -3.80
C PHE A 106 7.62 -3.25 -4.98
N GLU A 107 8.54 -4.16 -4.69
CA GLU A 107 8.90 -5.28 -5.54
C GLU A 107 8.51 -6.58 -4.87
N LYS A 108 8.16 -7.59 -5.66
CA LYS A 108 7.82 -8.92 -5.13
C LYS A 108 9.07 -9.55 -4.56
N GLU A 109 9.00 -10.03 -3.32
CA GLU A 109 10.09 -10.85 -2.78
C GLU A 109 10.04 -12.22 -3.45
N LEU A 110 11.09 -12.55 -4.21
CA LEU A 110 11.28 -13.88 -4.77
C LEU A 110 11.82 -14.78 -3.66
N GLU A 111 11.16 -15.94 -3.45
CA GLU A 111 11.61 -16.99 -2.53
C GLU A 111 12.89 -17.69 -3.03
#